data_AF-A4WR01-F1
#
_entry.id   AF-A4WR01-F1
#
_cell.length_a   1.000
_cell.length_b   1.000
_cell.length_c   1.000
_cell.angle_alpha   90.00
_cell.angle_beta   90.00
_cell.angle_gamma   90.00
#
_symmetry.space_group_name_H-M   'P 1'
#
loop_
_entity.id
_entity.type
_entity.pdbx_description
1 polymer ?
#
loop_
_entity_poly.entity_id
_entity_poly.type
_entity_poly.pdbx_seq_one_letter_code
_entity_poly.pdbx_strand_id
1 'polypeptide(L)'
;MDLKSPEEVRLALYLVVPGLIAAYFRAQFLAGRTLKPADSILAYLAISLTYWAIIMVSGIPASVITTSSFWSVVAVLVGPALFGSLLGLNARFDLIRNLLRKAGLNPVHPMQTAWDWKFSRTTSRFVIVSMTNGENVGGLYGGSSFSSSEPSERDIFLEKQYKINEAGEWQELPGREILIRHSEIRYIEFFPMQAGA
;
A
#
# COMPACT_ATOMS: atom_id res chain seq x y z
N MET A 1 -14.77 -27.69 -17.18
CA MET A 1 -14.03 -28.34 -16.07
C MET A 1 -15.10 -28.82 -15.11
N ASP A 2 -15.44 -30.10 -15.15
CA ASP A 2 -16.52 -30.68 -14.35
C ASP A 2 -15.92 -30.95 -12.95
N LEU A 3 -16.16 -30.08 -11.97
CA LEU A 3 -15.55 -30.13 -10.63
C LEU A 3 -16.14 -31.26 -9.77
N LYS A 4 -16.09 -32.50 -10.24
CA LYS A 4 -16.74 -33.64 -9.60
C LYS A 4 -15.79 -34.53 -8.82
N SER A 5 -14.48 -34.51 -9.14
CA SER A 5 -13.49 -35.31 -8.42
C SER A 5 -12.72 -34.51 -7.36
N PRO A 6 -12.38 -35.11 -6.21
CA PRO A 6 -11.55 -34.46 -5.18
C PRO A 6 -10.19 -33.99 -5.69
N GLU A 7 -9.63 -34.64 -6.71
CA GLU A 7 -8.34 -34.27 -7.30
C GLU A 7 -8.42 -33.00 -8.13
N GLU A 8 -9.48 -32.83 -8.93
CA GLU A 8 -9.70 -31.60 -9.71
C GLU A 8 -9.92 -30.39 -8.80
N VAL A 9 -10.63 -30.58 -7.69
CA VAL A 9 -10.80 -29.54 -6.66
C VAL A 9 -9.45 -29.17 -6.05
N ARG A 10 -8.60 -30.16 -5.73
CA ARG A 10 -7.27 -29.92 -5.19
C ARG A 10 -6.37 -29.15 -6.17
N LEU A 11 -6.41 -29.50 -7.45
CA LEU A 11 -5.67 -28.79 -8.51
C LEU A 11 -6.15 -27.35 -8.67
N ALA A 12 -7.46 -27.12 -8.63
CA ALA A 12 -8.02 -25.77 -8.67
C ALA A 12 -7.55 -24.93 -7.47
N LEU A 13 -7.52 -25.51 -6.27
CA LEU A 13 -7.00 -24.83 -5.08
C LEU A 13 -5.52 -24.50 -5.22
N TYR A 14 -4.69 -25.43 -5.69
CA TYR A 14 -3.27 -25.18 -5.95
C TYR A 14 -3.03 -24.09 -6.99
N LEU A 15 -3.89 -24.00 -8.01
CA LEU A 15 -3.75 -22.97 -9.03
C LEU A 15 -4.22 -21.59 -8.54
N VAL A 16 -5.35 -21.51 -7.84
CA VAL A 16 -6.02 -20.22 -7.57
C VAL A 16 -5.58 -19.59 -6.24
N VAL A 17 -5.48 -20.40 -5.18
CA VAL A 17 -5.32 -19.91 -3.81
C VAL A 17 -3.99 -19.19 -3.57
N PRO A 18 -2.82 -19.69 -4.04
CA PRO A 18 -1.54 -19.04 -3.81
C PRO A 18 -1.49 -17.59 -4.30
N GLY A 19 -1.97 -17.34 -5.52
CA GLY A 19 -1.99 -16.01 -6.13
C GLY A 19 -2.90 -15.04 -5.41
N LEU A 20 -4.06 -15.52 -4.94
CA LEU A 20 -4.98 -14.71 -4.14
C LEU A 20 -4.34 -14.32 -2.80
N ILE A 21 -3.71 -15.27 -2.10
CA ILE A 21 -3.03 -15.01 -0.83
C ILE A 21 -1.85 -14.07 -1.02
N ALA A 22 -0.99 -14.33 -2.00
CA ALA A 22 0.17 -13.49 -2.28
C ALA A 22 -0.26 -12.05 -2.65
N ALA A 23 -1.31 -11.89 -3.45
CA ALA A 23 -1.86 -10.57 -3.78
C ALA A 23 -2.43 -9.85 -2.55
N TYR A 24 -3.19 -10.56 -1.70
CA TYR A 24 -3.74 -10.01 -0.46
C TYR A 24 -2.64 -9.51 0.47
N PHE A 25 -1.62 -10.33 0.75
CA PHE A 25 -0.51 -9.94 1.61
C PHE A 25 0.32 -8.81 1.01
N ARG A 26 0.55 -8.82 -0.31
CA ARG A 26 1.23 -7.71 -1.00
C ARG A 26 0.48 -6.38 -0.83
N ALA A 27 -0.84 -6.40 -0.92
CA ALA A 27 -1.68 -5.20 -0.81
C ALA A 27 -1.60 -4.53 0.57
N GLN A 28 -1.34 -5.29 1.64
CA GLN A 28 -1.19 -4.73 3.00
C GLN A 28 -0.03 -3.73 3.12
N PHE A 29 0.97 -3.82 2.22
CA PHE A 29 2.11 -2.90 2.20
C PHE A 29 1.92 -1.72 1.23
N LEU A 30 0.84 -1.72 0.46
CA LEU A 30 0.54 -0.72 -0.57
C LEU A 30 -0.74 0.03 -0.22
N ALA A 31 -0.62 1.13 0.55
CA ALA A 31 -1.66 2.12 0.84
C ALA A 31 -3.12 1.67 0.57
N GLY A 32 -3.54 0.56 1.19
CA GLY A 32 -4.90 0.01 1.14
C GLY A 32 -5.47 -0.45 -0.21
N ARG A 33 -4.76 -0.34 -1.34
CA ARG A 33 -5.37 -0.63 -2.66
C ARG A 33 -5.37 -2.14 -2.96
N THR A 34 -6.51 -2.78 -2.75
CA THR A 34 -6.85 -4.02 -3.44
C THR A 34 -7.55 -3.67 -4.75
N LEU A 35 -7.09 -4.24 -5.87
CA LEU A 35 -7.84 -4.17 -7.12
C LEU A 35 -9.17 -4.91 -6.93
N LYS A 36 -10.23 -4.50 -7.64
CA LYS A 36 -11.50 -5.23 -7.61
C LYS A 36 -11.24 -6.71 -7.96
N PRO A 37 -11.75 -7.68 -7.17
CA PRO A 37 -11.41 -9.09 -7.35
C PRO A 37 -11.67 -9.63 -8.77
N ALA A 38 -12.75 -9.20 -9.42
CA ALA A 38 -13.12 -9.63 -10.77
C ALA A 38 -12.12 -9.16 -11.84
N ASP A 39 -11.59 -7.94 -11.71
CA ASP A 39 -10.63 -7.37 -12.67
C ASP A 39 -9.22 -7.97 -12.52
N SER A 40 -8.99 -8.72 -11.42
CA SER A 40 -7.68 -9.18 -11.01
C SER A 40 -7.45 -10.68 -11.20
N ILE A 41 -8.42 -11.41 -11.76
CA ILE A 41 -8.32 -12.87 -11.91
C ILE A 41 -7.05 -13.26 -12.69
N LEU A 42 -6.79 -12.60 -13.81
CA LEU A 42 -5.60 -12.85 -14.61
C LEU A 42 -4.31 -12.56 -13.83
N ALA A 43 -4.31 -11.49 -13.03
CA ALA A 43 -3.17 -11.14 -12.18
C ALA A 43 -2.95 -12.18 -11.07
N TYR A 44 -4.00 -12.67 -10.43
CA TYR A 44 -3.90 -13.72 -9.42
C TYR A 44 -3.35 -15.01 -10.02
N LEU A 45 -3.84 -15.42 -11.19
CA LEU A 45 -3.30 -16.59 -11.90
C LEU A 45 -1.84 -16.39 -12.28
N ALA A 46 -1.46 -15.22 -12.80
CA ALA A 46 -0.07 -14.91 -13.13
C ALA A 46 0.84 -14.97 -11.89
N ILE A 47 0.39 -14.43 -10.75
CA ILE A 47 1.12 -14.49 -9.47
C ILE A 47 1.26 -15.94 -9.00
N SER A 48 0.18 -16.74 -9.03
CA SER A 48 0.22 -18.17 -8.71
C SER A 48 1.23 -18.92 -9.55
N LEU A 49 1.18 -18.75 -10.88
CA LEU A 49 2.09 -19.43 -11.81
C LEU A 49 3.54 -19.02 -11.57
N THR A 50 3.78 -17.74 -11.31
CA THR A 50 5.12 -17.24 -10.96
C THR A 50 5.62 -17.86 -9.65
N TYR A 51 4.75 -17.93 -8.64
CA TYR A 51 5.08 -18.55 -7.35
C TYR A 51 5.46 -20.04 -7.50
N TRP A 52 4.66 -20.80 -8.25
CA TRP A 52 4.96 -22.22 -8.51
C TRP A 52 6.21 -22.41 -9.36
N ALA A 53 6.45 -21.56 -10.35
CA ALA A 53 7.68 -21.59 -11.15
C ALA A 53 8.93 -21.39 -10.27
N ILE A 54 8.88 -20.49 -9.28
CA ILE A 54 9.97 -20.29 -8.33
C ILE A 54 10.22 -21.54 -7.47
N ILE A 55 9.15 -22.21 -7.01
CA ILE A 55 9.27 -23.48 -6.27
C ILE A 55 9.90 -24.58 -7.14
N MET A 56 9.49 -24.68 -8.41
CA MET A 56 10.06 -25.69 -9.31
C MET A 56 11.56 -25.46 -9.54
N VAL A 57 11.97 -24.20 -9.71
CA VAL A 57 13.38 -23.83 -9.94
C VAL A 57 14.23 -23.95 -8.66
N SER A 58 13.63 -23.86 -7.46
CA SER A 58 14.36 -24.03 -6.20
C SER A 58 14.76 -25.49 -5.90
N GLY A 59 14.31 -26.44 -6.73
CA GLY A 59 14.64 -27.87 -6.59
C GLY A 59 13.79 -28.62 -5.57
N ILE A 60 12.73 -28.00 -5.04
CA ILE A 60 11.77 -28.69 -4.16
C ILE A 60 10.93 -29.64 -5.01
N PRO A 61 11.00 -30.97 -4.79
CA PRO A 61 10.25 -31.92 -5.60
C PRO A 61 8.76 -31.79 -5.33
N ALA A 62 7.94 -31.85 -6.39
CA ALA A 62 6.49 -31.72 -6.29
C ALA A 62 5.87 -32.78 -5.35
N SER A 63 6.45 -33.98 -5.28
CA SER A 63 6.02 -35.06 -4.38
C SER A 63 6.07 -34.69 -2.90
N VAL A 64 7.02 -33.85 -2.47
CA VAL A 64 7.09 -33.38 -1.08
C VAL A 64 5.84 -32.59 -0.71
N ILE A 65 5.36 -31.79 -1.65
CA ILE A 65 4.17 -30.94 -1.47
C ILE A 65 2.89 -31.76 -1.64
N THR A 66 2.83 -32.68 -2.59
CA THR A 66 1.60 -33.43 -2.89
C THR A 66 1.38 -34.65 -1.99
N THR A 67 2.42 -35.25 -1.43
CA THR A 67 2.28 -36.43 -0.55
C THR A 67 2.04 -36.05 0.92
N SER A 68 2.57 -34.91 1.37
CA SER A 68 2.43 -34.46 2.76
C SER A 68 1.40 -33.34 2.90
N SER A 69 0.35 -33.59 3.70
CA SER A 69 -0.66 -32.56 4.01
C SER A 69 -0.07 -31.31 4.66
N PHE A 70 0.96 -31.48 5.50
CA PHE A 70 1.65 -30.36 6.13
C PHE A 70 2.33 -29.46 5.09
N TRP A 71 3.17 -30.03 4.22
CA TRP A 71 3.86 -29.28 3.18
C TRP A 71 2.92 -28.70 2.12
N SER A 72 1.81 -29.38 1.84
CA SER A 72 0.72 -28.84 1.01
C SER A 72 0.16 -27.54 1.61
N VAL A 73 -0.17 -27.54 2.90
CA VAL A 73 -0.70 -26.33 3.58
C VAL A 73 0.34 -25.22 3.59
N VAL A 74 1.60 -25.54 3.87
CA VAL A 74 2.70 -24.57 3.82
C VAL A 74 2.83 -23.96 2.44
N ALA A 75 2.84 -24.77 1.36
CA ALA A 75 3.00 -24.27 -0.01
C ALA A 75 1.79 -23.48 -0.52
N VAL A 76 0.58 -23.72 0.01
CA VAL A 76 -0.63 -23.03 -0.48
C VAL A 76 -0.98 -21.80 0.34
N LEU A 77 -0.71 -21.79 1.65
CA LEU A 77 -1.09 -20.70 2.54
C LEU A 77 0.12 -19.89 3.01
N VAL A 78 1.11 -20.55 3.62
CA VAL A 78 2.22 -19.87 4.30
C VAL A 78 3.22 -19.30 3.31
N GLY A 79 3.66 -20.10 2.35
CA GLY A 79 4.65 -19.71 1.35
C GLY A 79 4.17 -18.53 0.48
N PRO A 80 2.94 -18.53 -0.04
CA PRO A 80 2.40 -17.39 -0.80
C PRO A 80 2.22 -16.14 0.06
N ALA A 81 1.85 -16.28 1.34
CA ALA A 81 1.80 -15.14 2.26
C ALA A 81 3.17 -14.49 2.48
N LEU A 82 4.22 -15.31 2.66
CA LEU A 82 5.61 -14.83 2.74
C LEU A 82 6.04 -14.18 1.42
N PHE A 83 5.78 -14.84 0.29
CA PHE A 83 6.11 -14.32 -1.04
C PHE A 83 5.42 -12.97 -1.30
N GLY A 84 4.12 -12.87 -1.03
CA GLY A 84 3.35 -11.62 -1.15
C GLY A 84 3.88 -10.51 -0.25
N SER A 85 4.23 -10.83 0.99
CA SER A 85 4.82 -9.87 1.94
C SER A 85 6.18 -9.34 1.46
N LEU A 86 7.04 -10.22 0.93
CA LEU A 86 8.33 -9.82 0.34
C LEU A 86 8.14 -8.90 -0.86
N LEU A 87 7.18 -9.21 -1.74
CA LEU A 87 6.81 -8.34 -2.86
C LEU A 87 6.28 -6.98 -2.38
N GLY A 88 5.49 -6.96 -1.31
CA GLY A 88 4.95 -5.75 -0.70
C GLY A 88 6.04 -4.87 -0.09
N LEU A 89 6.95 -5.46 0.70
CA LEU A 89 8.10 -4.76 1.26
C LEU A 89 9.01 -4.18 0.17
N ASN A 90 9.31 -4.95 -0.87
CA ASN A 90 10.06 -4.46 -2.02
C ASN A 90 9.38 -3.26 -2.69
N ALA A 91 8.06 -3.31 -2.86
CA ALA A 91 7.31 -2.21 -3.47
C ALA A 91 7.26 -0.97 -2.57
N ARG A 92 7.25 -1.14 -1.24
CA ARG A 92 7.32 -0.04 -0.26
C ARG A 92 8.68 0.67 -0.26
N PHE A 93 9.78 -0.08 -0.37
CA PHE A 93 11.14 0.45 -0.30
C PHE A 93 11.79 0.77 -1.66
N ASP A 94 11.05 0.63 -2.77
CA ASP A 94 11.54 0.86 -4.14
C ASP A 94 12.83 0.05 -4.47
N LEU A 95 13.07 -1.13 -3.85
CA LEU A 95 14.36 -1.84 -3.94
C LEU A 95 14.69 -2.32 -5.37
N ILE A 96 13.79 -3.10 -5.99
CA ILE A 96 13.95 -3.56 -7.37
C ILE A 96 14.01 -2.36 -8.33
N ARG A 97 13.25 -1.30 -8.06
CA ARG A 97 13.27 -0.09 -8.90
C ARG A 97 14.63 0.62 -8.84
N ASN A 98 15.23 0.72 -7.67
CA ASN A 98 16.57 1.29 -7.51
C ASN A 98 17.64 0.43 -8.21
N LEU A 99 17.51 -0.89 -8.17
CA LEU A 99 18.38 -1.81 -8.92
C LEU A 99 18.20 -1.68 -10.44
N LEU A 100 16.96 -1.67 -10.93
CA LEU A 100 16.64 -1.51 -12.35
C LEU A 100 17.08 -0.14 -12.89
N ARG A 101 16.95 0.92 -12.09
CA ARG A 101 17.47 2.25 -12.42
C ARG A 101 18.99 2.27 -12.57
N LYS A 102 19.72 1.54 -11.72
CA LYS A 102 21.17 1.35 -11.87
C LYS A 102 21.51 0.59 -13.17
N ALA A 103 20.60 -0.26 -13.64
CA ALA A 103 20.72 -0.96 -14.92
C ALA A 103 20.18 -0.15 -16.13
N GLY A 104 19.83 1.13 -15.95
CA GLY A 104 19.36 2.01 -17.03
C GLY A 104 17.88 1.87 -17.40
N LEU A 105 17.10 1.09 -16.64
CA LEU A 105 15.66 0.92 -16.87
C LEU A 105 14.85 1.88 -15.99
N ASN A 106 13.80 2.50 -16.55
CA ASN A 106 12.91 3.41 -15.82
C ASN A 106 11.51 2.79 -15.64
N PRO A 107 11.32 1.90 -14.64
CA PRO A 107 10.03 1.28 -14.41
C PRO A 107 8.99 2.30 -13.90
N VAL A 108 7.73 2.10 -14.29
CA VAL A 108 6.58 2.92 -13.90
C VAL A 108 6.43 2.96 -12.38
N HIS A 109 6.07 4.14 -11.84
CA HIS A 109 5.93 4.34 -10.40
C HIS A 109 4.76 3.50 -9.84
N PRO A 110 4.93 2.69 -8.77
CA PRO A 110 3.87 1.82 -8.26
C PRO A 110 2.74 2.60 -7.56
N MET A 111 3.03 3.74 -6.94
CA MET A 111 2.00 4.66 -6.40
C MET A 111 1.30 5.40 -7.53
N GLN A 112 -0.03 5.34 -7.54
CA GLN A 112 -0.86 5.88 -8.63
C GLN A 112 -1.09 7.40 -8.51
N THR A 113 -0.90 7.98 -7.32
CA THR A 113 -1.20 9.39 -7.07
C THR A 113 -0.06 10.11 -6.35
N ALA A 114 0.09 11.40 -6.62
CA ALA A 114 1.03 12.26 -5.89
C ALA A 114 0.67 12.39 -4.40
N TRP A 115 -0.62 12.23 -4.06
CA TRP A 115 -1.11 12.18 -2.68
C TRP A 115 -0.50 11.02 -1.90
N ASP A 116 -0.71 9.79 -2.39
CA ASP A 116 -0.17 8.57 -1.78
C ASP A 116 1.36 8.64 -1.67
N TRP A 117 2.00 9.19 -2.70
CA TRP A 117 3.45 9.38 -2.73
C TRP A 117 3.95 10.38 -1.68
N LYS A 118 3.26 11.51 -1.54
CA LYS A 118 3.67 12.56 -0.60
C LYS A 118 3.46 12.11 0.84
N PHE A 119 2.26 11.60 1.18
CA PHE A 119 1.93 11.25 2.56
C PHE A 119 2.65 9.99 3.06
N SER A 120 2.92 9.00 2.19
CA SER A 120 3.72 7.81 2.58
C SER A 120 5.17 8.12 2.98
N ARG A 121 5.67 9.31 2.61
CA ARG A 121 7.04 9.80 2.90
C ARG A 121 7.07 10.98 3.85
N THR A 122 5.90 11.46 4.27
CA THR A 122 5.79 12.63 5.15
C THR A 122 5.95 12.18 6.60
N THR A 123 6.97 12.74 7.26
CA THR A 123 7.10 12.73 8.72
C THR A 123 6.35 13.91 9.32
N SER A 124 6.43 14.10 10.64
CA SER A 124 5.78 15.25 11.31
C SER A 124 6.12 16.57 10.61
N ARG A 125 5.09 17.33 10.20
CA ARG A 125 5.21 18.60 9.46
C ARG A 125 4.06 19.54 9.77
N PHE A 126 4.35 20.84 9.77
CA PHE A 126 3.30 21.85 9.69
C PHE A 126 2.73 21.89 8.28
N VAL A 127 1.42 22.05 8.17
CA VAL A 127 0.71 22.13 6.90
C VAL A 127 -0.27 23.29 6.89
N ILE A 128 -0.38 23.94 5.73
CA ILE A 128 -1.50 24.84 5.44
C ILE A 128 -2.38 24.13 4.43
N VAL A 129 -3.64 23.94 4.80
CA VAL A 129 -4.66 23.42 3.90
C VAL A 129 -5.48 24.60 3.40
N SER A 130 -5.33 24.92 2.11
CA SER A 130 -6.12 25.95 1.46
C SER A 130 -7.41 25.34 0.95
N MET A 131 -8.51 25.91 1.42
CA MET A 131 -9.86 25.41 1.20
C MET A 131 -10.43 25.93 -0.13
N THR A 132 -11.40 25.23 -0.70
CA THR A 132 -12.08 25.63 -1.95
C THR A 132 -12.88 26.92 -1.78
N ASN A 133 -13.34 27.23 -0.57
CA ASN A 133 -13.99 28.49 -0.21
C ASN A 133 -13.00 29.67 -0.04
N GLY A 134 -11.68 29.44 -0.11
CA GLY A 134 -10.64 30.44 0.04
C GLY A 134 -10.09 30.61 1.46
N GLU A 135 -10.65 29.93 2.46
CA GLU A 135 -10.09 29.91 3.82
C GLU A 135 -8.81 29.07 3.89
N ASN A 136 -7.95 29.37 4.86
CA ASN A 136 -6.75 28.59 5.15
C ASN A 136 -6.83 27.99 6.55
N VAL A 137 -6.51 26.71 6.67
CA VAL A 137 -6.41 26.01 7.94
C VAL A 137 -4.95 25.61 8.15
N GLY A 138 -4.32 26.15 9.20
CA GLY A 138 -3.04 25.67 9.67
C GLY A 138 -3.21 24.43 10.53
N GLY A 139 -2.32 23.45 10.41
CA GLY A 139 -2.30 22.31 11.30
C GLY A 139 -0.95 21.63 11.40
N LEU A 140 -0.81 20.75 12.39
CA LEU A 140 0.28 19.79 12.48
C LEU A 140 -0.17 18.47 11.90
N TYR A 141 0.52 17.98 10.86
CA TYR A 141 0.42 16.61 10.40
C TYR A 141 1.52 15.80 11.10
N GLY A 142 1.20 15.23 12.26
CA GLY A 142 2.12 14.47 13.10
C GLY A 142 1.75 12.99 13.24
N GLY A 143 2.18 12.37 14.34
CA GLY A 143 2.07 10.92 14.54
C GLY A 143 0.64 10.42 14.75
N SER A 144 -0.25 11.29 15.24
CA SER A 144 -1.68 11.04 15.44
C SER A 144 -2.53 11.63 14.30
N SER A 145 -1.91 12.21 13.27
CA SER A 145 -2.61 12.69 12.07
C SER A 145 -2.87 11.57 11.08
N PHE A 146 -3.82 11.76 10.17
CA PHE A 146 -4.18 10.73 9.19
C PHE A 146 -4.47 11.35 7.82
N SER A 147 -4.06 10.66 6.77
CA SER A 147 -4.48 10.95 5.39
C SER A 147 -5.13 9.70 4.84
N SER A 148 -6.31 9.87 4.26
CA SER A 148 -7.02 8.75 3.68
C SER A 148 -6.26 8.19 2.48
N SER A 149 -6.33 6.87 2.34
CA SER A 149 -5.80 6.11 1.20
C SER A 149 -6.89 5.71 0.20
N GLU A 150 -8.15 6.06 0.47
CA GLU A 150 -9.28 5.83 -0.44
C GLU A 150 -9.19 6.80 -1.63
N PRO A 151 -9.09 6.32 -2.88
CA PRO A 151 -8.89 7.19 -4.03
C PRO A 151 -9.99 8.23 -4.29
N SER A 152 -11.23 7.94 -3.89
CA SER A 152 -12.38 8.86 -4.00
C SER A 152 -12.48 9.85 -2.83
N GLU A 153 -11.91 9.52 -1.67
CA GLU A 153 -12.06 10.26 -0.42
C GLU A 153 -10.66 10.51 0.17
N ARG A 154 -9.96 11.53 -0.34
CA ARG A 154 -8.60 11.94 0.10
C ARG A 154 -8.65 12.97 1.23
N ASP A 155 -9.31 12.60 2.30
CA ASP A 155 -9.47 13.46 3.47
C ASP A 155 -8.17 13.53 4.28
N ILE A 156 -8.02 14.60 5.06
CA ILE A 156 -6.90 14.80 5.97
C ILE A 156 -7.38 15.16 7.37
N PHE A 157 -6.89 14.42 8.36
CA PHE A 157 -7.04 14.70 9.77
C PHE A 157 -5.72 15.26 10.32
N LEU A 158 -5.78 16.39 11.03
CA LEU A 158 -4.65 17.07 11.64
C LEU A 158 -4.82 17.05 13.16
N GLU A 159 -3.78 16.56 13.85
CA GLU A 159 -3.78 16.38 15.31
C GLU A 159 -3.73 17.68 16.11
N LYS A 160 -3.38 18.79 15.45
CA LYS A 160 -3.44 20.13 16.03
C LYS A 160 -3.85 21.14 14.97
N GLN A 161 -4.65 22.12 15.37
CA GLN A 161 -5.04 23.25 14.56
C GLN A 161 -4.26 24.51 14.96
N TYR A 162 -3.87 25.31 13.97
CA TYR A 162 -3.21 26.60 14.15
C TYR A 162 -3.97 27.68 13.39
N LYS A 163 -4.02 28.87 13.98
CA LYS A 163 -4.40 30.10 13.29
C LYS A 163 -3.12 30.82 12.86
N ILE A 164 -3.06 31.24 11.61
CA ILE A 164 -1.94 32.02 11.08
C ILE A 164 -2.37 33.48 11.12
N ASN A 165 -1.61 34.31 11.84
CA ASN A 165 -1.90 35.74 11.92
C ASN A 165 -1.35 36.49 10.68
N GLU A 166 -1.65 37.79 10.57
CA GLU A 166 -1.20 38.63 9.45
C GLU A 166 0.34 38.74 9.36
N ALA A 167 1.05 38.52 10.45
CA ALA A 167 2.51 38.48 10.51
C ALA A 167 3.10 37.13 10.06
N GLY A 168 2.26 36.13 9.76
CA GLY A 168 2.69 34.79 9.36
C GLY A 168 3.06 33.88 10.54
N GLU A 169 2.79 34.29 11.78
CA GLU A 169 3.05 33.49 12.97
C GLU A 169 1.94 32.48 13.21
N TRP A 170 2.35 31.28 13.65
CA TRP A 170 1.47 30.16 13.89
C TRP A 170 1.05 30.15 15.36
N GLN A 171 -0.22 30.41 15.62
CA GLN A 171 -0.80 30.33 16.96
C GLN A 171 -1.59 29.03 17.09
N GLU A 172 -1.12 28.12 17.95
CA GLU A 172 -1.85 26.89 18.27
C GLU A 172 -3.21 27.24 18.86
N LEU A 173 -4.25 26.54 18.42
CA LEU A 173 -5.58 26.58 19.01
C LEU A 173 -5.69 25.41 20.00
N PRO A 174 -5.56 25.64 21.32
CA PRO A 174 -5.41 24.55 22.29
C PRO A 174 -6.61 23.59 22.26
N GLY A 175 -6.31 22.29 22.22
CA GLY A 175 -7.32 21.23 22.24
C GLY A 175 -8.16 21.12 20.97
N ARG A 176 -7.76 21.76 19.86
CA ARG A 176 -8.46 21.64 18.57
C ARG A 176 -7.72 20.72 17.61
N GLU A 177 -8.47 19.74 17.13
CA GLU A 177 -8.13 18.83 16.04
C GLU A 177 -9.08 19.12 14.88
N ILE A 178 -8.70 18.75 13.66
CA ILE A 178 -9.55 19.02 12.48
C ILE A 178 -9.49 17.89 11.45
N LEU A 179 -10.66 17.47 10.99
CA LEU A 179 -10.83 16.64 9.80
C LEU A 179 -11.29 17.53 8.64
N ILE A 180 -10.57 17.50 7.53
CA ILE A 180 -10.86 18.26 6.32
C ILE A 180 -11.17 17.26 5.20
N ARG A 181 -12.39 17.34 4.66
CA ARG A 181 -12.86 16.49 3.58
C ARG A 181 -12.16 16.82 2.27
N HIS A 182 -11.92 15.82 1.44
CA HIS A 182 -11.26 15.96 0.14
C HIS A 182 -11.89 17.04 -0.75
N SER A 183 -13.23 17.11 -0.80
CA SER A 183 -13.98 18.07 -1.62
C SER A 183 -13.70 19.53 -1.26
N GLU A 184 -13.25 19.78 -0.03
CA GLU A 184 -12.95 21.12 0.47
C GLU A 184 -11.49 21.50 0.25
N ILE A 185 -10.61 20.58 -0.11
CA ILE A 185 -9.16 20.84 -0.23
C ILE A 185 -8.85 21.33 -1.65
N ARG A 186 -8.32 22.55 -1.76
CA ARG A 186 -7.77 23.07 -3.02
C ARG A 186 -6.31 22.66 -3.22
N TYR A 187 -5.48 22.87 -2.21
CA TYR A 187 -4.09 22.40 -2.18
C TYR A 187 -3.56 22.35 -0.74
N ILE A 188 -2.41 21.70 -0.55
CA ILE A 188 -1.74 21.57 0.75
C ILE A 188 -0.29 22.01 0.61
N GLU A 189 0.11 22.95 1.45
CA GLU A 189 1.50 23.38 1.59
C GLU A 189 2.14 22.67 2.79
N PHE A 190 3.38 22.21 2.63
CA PHE A 190 4.10 21.46 3.66
C PHE A 190 5.34 22.24 4.12
N PHE A 191 5.42 22.51 5.40
CA PHE A 191 6.51 23.23 6.04
C PHE A 191 7.33 22.26 6.91
N PRO A 192 8.66 22.41 6.96
CA PRO A 192 9.47 21.61 7.88
C PRO A 192 9.09 21.95 9.32
N MET A 193 9.20 20.96 10.22
CA MET A 193 9.34 21.25 11.65
C MET A 193 10.64 22.04 11.77
N GLN A 194 10.57 23.33 12.09
CA GLN A 194 11.80 24.09 12.35
C GLN A 194 12.55 23.36 13.47
N ALA A 195 13.78 22.91 13.18
CA ALA A 195 14.70 22.54 14.24
C ALA A 195 14.97 23.84 15.00
N GLY A 196 14.61 23.89 16.28
CA GLY A 196 14.96 25.04 17.12
C GLY A 196 16.45 25.32 16.97
N ALA A 197 16.78 26.56 16.59
CA ALA A 197 18.12 27.10 16.69
C ALA A 197 18.46 27.35 18.16
#